data_AF-A0A5K1DH07-F1
#
_entry.id   AF-A0A5K1DH07-F1
#
_cell.length_a   1.000
_cell.length_b   1.000
_cell.length_c   1.000
_cell.angle_alpha   90.00
_cell.angle_beta   90.00
_cell.angle_gamma   90.00
#
_symmetry.space_group_name_H-M   'P 1'
#
loop_
_entity.id
_entity.type
_entity.pdbx_description
1 polymer ?
#
loop_
_entity_poly.entity_id
_entity_poly.type
_entity_poly.pdbx_seq_one_letter_code
_entity_poly.pdbx_strand_id
1 'polypeptide(L)' 'MEESTHVVKHILLAKFKDEIPQQRIEQLIRGYAALVPLVPSMKGFH' A
#
# COMPACT_ATOMS: atom_id res chain seq x y z
N MET A 1 -10.91 -0.07 -28.63
CA MET A 1 -10.76 -0.30 -27.18
C MET A 1 -9.77 0.75 -26.68
N GLU A 2 -10.30 1.91 -26.29
CA GLU A 2 -9.52 2.86 -25.51
C GLU A 2 -9.91 2.60 -24.05
N GLU A 3 -9.12 1.78 -23.36
CA GLU A 3 -9.12 1.82 -21.90
C GLU A 3 -8.47 3.15 -21.51
N SER A 4 -9.29 4.19 -21.36
CA SER A 4 -8.92 5.37 -20.59
C SER A 4 -8.77 4.92 -19.13
N THR A 5 -7.64 4.29 -18.80
CA THR A 5 -7.30 3.87 -17.45
C THR A 5 -7.04 5.12 -16.61
N HIS A 6 -8.10 5.71 -16.08
CA HIS A 6 -7.97 6.75 -15.07
C HIS A 6 -7.26 6.14 -13.86
N VAL A 7 -5.98 6.47 -13.69
CA VAL A 7 -5.18 6.00 -12.56
C VAL A 7 -5.71 6.67 -11.30
N VAL A 8 -6.27 5.86 -10.39
CA VAL A 8 -6.73 6.34 -9.09
C VAL A 8 -5.54 6.41 -8.15
N LYS A 9 -5.25 7.60 -7.62
CA LYS A 9 -4.27 7.77 -6.53
C LYS A 9 -4.94 7.49 -5.19
N HIS A 10 -4.59 6.38 -4.56
CA HIS A 10 -5.07 6.03 -3.23
C HIS A 10 -4.08 6.50 -2.17
N ILE A 11 -4.53 7.38 -1.26
CA ILE A 11 -3.71 7.96 -0.18
C ILE A 11 -4.29 7.50 1.17
N LEU A 12 -3.46 6.88 2.01
CA LEU A 12 -3.82 6.44 3.35
C LEU A 12 -2.95 7.17 4.38
N LEU A 13 -3.58 7.91 5.28
CA LEU A 13 -2.93 8.45 6.48
C LEU A 13 -3.45 7.69 7.69
N ALA A 14 -2.55 7.01 8.40
CA ALA A 14 -2.89 6.24 9.59
C ALA A 14 -1.88 6.51 10.70
N LYS A 15 -2.36 6.46 11.95
CA LYS A 15 -1.52 6.52 13.15
C LYS A 15 -1.41 5.13 13.75
N PHE A 16 -0.18 4.65 13.94
CA PHE A 16 0.05 3.42 14.71
C PHE A 16 -0.19 3.68 16.20
N LYS A 17 -0.66 2.66 16.91
CA LYS A 17 -0.74 2.72 18.38
C LYS A 17 0.66 2.82 18.96
N ASP A 18 0.79 3.47 20.12
CA ASP A 18 2.09 3.72 20.76
C ASP A 18 2.78 2.42 21.23
N GLU A 19 2.02 1.34 21.40
CA GLU A 19 2.50 0.00 21.75
C GLU A 19 3.19 -0.74 20.59
N ILE A 20 3.08 -0.24 19.35
CA ILE A 20 3.63 -0.92 18.19
C ILE A 20 5.11 -0.57 18.04
N PRO A 21 6.03 -1.54 18.16
CA PRO A 21 7.45 -1.26 18.01
C PRO A 21 7.77 -0.92 16.55
N GLN A 22 8.77 -0.06 16.36
CA GLN A 22 9.18 0.43 15.04
C GLN A 22 9.45 -0.70 14.03
N GLN A 23 10.10 -1.79 14.46
CA GLN A 23 10.37 -2.96 13.61
C GLN A 23 9.07 -3.58 13.05
N ARG A 24 7.98 -3.58 13.82
CA ARG A 24 6.68 -4.10 13.34
C ARG A 24 6.07 -3.16 12.32
N ILE A 25 6.23 -1.85 12.49
CA ILE A 25 5.80 -0.86 11.49
C ILE A 25 6.52 -1.10 10.16
N GLU A 26 7.85 -1.29 10.19
CA GLU A 26 8.61 -1.60 8.98
C GLU A 26 8.16 -2.90 8.32
N GLN A 27 7.88 -3.95 9.11
CA GLN A 27 7.32 -5.21 8.59
C GLN A 27 5.95 -5.00 7.93
N LEU A 28 5.08 -4.19 8.52
CA LEU A 28 3.76 -3.89 7.97
C LEU A 28 3.86 -3.11 6.65
N ILE A 29 4.74 -2.09 6.57
CA ILE A 29 4.97 -1.33 5.34
C ILE A 29 5.52 -2.23 4.23
N ARG A 30 6.52 -3.09 4.54
CA ARG A 30 7.07 -4.05 3.57
C ARG A 30 6.03 -5.06 3.11
N GLY A 31 5.21 -5.58 4.03
CA GLY A 31 4.11 -6.48 3.71
C GLY A 31 3.08 -5.83 2.78
N TYR A 32 2.78 -4.55 3.00
CA TYR A 32 1.86 -3.79 2.15
C TYR A 32 2.42 -3.57 0.74
N ALA A 33 3.71 -3.24 0.61
CA ALA A 33 4.37 -3.16 -0.69
C ALA A 33 4.37 -4.51 -1.44
N ALA A 34 4.48 -5.63 -0.71
CA ALA A 34 4.41 -6.97 -1.29
C ALA A 34 3.01 -7.37 -1.77
N LEU A 35 1.96 -6.58 -1.50
CA LEU A 35 0.61 -6.81 -2.03
C LEU A 35 0.49 -6.40 -3.50
N VAL A 36 1.35 -5.51 -4.01
CA VAL A 36 1.32 -5.05 -5.41
C VAL A 36 1.30 -6.19 -6.43
N PRO A 37 2.20 -7.20 -6.37
CA PRO A 37 2.14 -8.34 -7.30
C PRO A 37 0.96 -9.30 -7.03
N LEU A 38 0.36 -9.28 -5.84
CA LEU A 38 -0.71 -10.19 -5.43
C LEU A 38 -2.11 -9.63 -5.72
N VAL A 39 -2.23 -8.32 -5.88
CA VAL A 39 -3.50 -7.59 -6.08
C VAL A 39 -3.48 -6.95 -7.48
N PRO A 40 -4.08 -7.57 -8.51
CA PRO A 40 -3.98 -7.11 -9.91
C PRO A 40 -4.50 -5.69 -10.18
N SER A 41 -5.40 -5.19 -9.32
CA SER A 41 -5.91 -3.82 -9.37
C SER A 41 -4.91 -2.80 -8.82
N MET A 42 -3.95 -3.22 -7.99
CA MET A 42 -2.94 -2.35 -7.42
C MET A 42 -1.76 -2.23 -8.39
N LYS A 43 -1.60 -1.07 -9.01
CA LYS A 43 -0.54 -0.82 -10.00
C LYS A 43 0.80 -0.41 -9.38
N GLY A 44 0.80 -0.02 -8.12
CA GLY A 44 2.00 0.39 -7.39
C GLY A 44 1.71 0.82 -5.96
N PHE A 45 2.77 0.91 -5.17
CA PHE A 45 2.77 1.42 -3.80
C PHE A 45 4.03 2.29 -3.60
N HIS A 46 3.89 3.44 -2.94
CA HIS A 46 4.95 4.45 -2.76
C HIS A 46 5.06 4.86 -1.31
#